data_AF-A0A3M2C9J8-F1
#
_entry.id   AF-A0A3M2C9J8-F1
#
_cell.length_a   1.000
_cell.length_b   1.000
_cell.length_c   1.000
_cell.angle_alpha   90.00
_cell.angle_beta   90.00
_cell.angle_gamma   90.00
#
_symmetry.space_group_name_H-M   'P 1'
#
loop_
_entity.id
_entity.type
_entity.pdbx_description
1 polymer ?
#
loop_
_entity_poly.entity_id
_entity_poly.type
_entity_poly.pdbx_seq_one_letter_code
_entity_poly.pdbx_strand_id
1 'polypeptide(L)'
;MMRTKYLVILLGCLLSWQATLFAEVVTATDEPKIFRIGVTKKDETHPFYGKGAQMGFTVDGEQGKPIVLTRGVTYKFDVETNVKHDFYFSTSPAGWGAGTVTDGIKGQFTYRGTVRVTPSDKTPDIIYYGCRNHKFMGGKVYIANKGDKINVVKEKPDPSLVKKKTEITERQVRNRLMYADMILKMSKSDPAMIDQAKMLLQRAREQLRKDQREEAMTSARVAIALLKGKKVERKASDSEQKKHYEVALENLKRFEASYLKQSEKLKKNGGLDQKKFDQLKQDAKDLERQEKFDEATKKLTEARQMLTLALSEMLKGKAITDEREFSDPKVSFKYDLDRYKGYEELIPVGIEMKKPSPAMEKMMRMQVDKSRRTLEEAKRRANNGNYNDANILVNQAIGEIRRALRLIGVR
;
A
#
# COMPACT_ATOMS: atom_id res chain seq x y z
N MET A 1 -50.14 -59.19 24.68
CA MET A 1 -50.76 -58.26 23.71
C MET A 1 -50.12 -56.89 23.89
N MET A 2 -49.46 -56.41 22.83
CA MET A 2 -49.00 -55.05 22.50
C MET A 2 -48.32 -54.14 23.54
N ARG A 3 -47.01 -53.90 23.29
CA ARG A 3 -46.23 -52.73 23.75
C ARG A 3 -46.41 -51.58 22.76
N THR A 4 -46.86 -50.42 23.23
CA THR A 4 -47.00 -49.19 22.45
C THR A 4 -45.62 -48.52 22.28
N LYS A 5 -45.14 -48.38 21.04
CA LYS A 5 -43.96 -47.58 20.70
C LYS A 5 -44.42 -46.19 20.24
N TYR A 6 -43.91 -45.14 20.89
CA TYR A 6 -44.03 -43.76 20.41
C TYR A 6 -43.09 -43.56 19.21
N LEU A 7 -43.66 -43.22 18.06
CA LEU A 7 -42.95 -42.77 16.86
C LEU A 7 -42.86 -41.24 16.92
N VAL A 8 -41.69 -40.71 17.27
CA VAL A 8 -41.38 -39.28 17.16
C VAL A 8 -41.00 -39.01 15.70
N ILE A 9 -41.90 -38.41 14.94
CA ILE A 9 -41.62 -37.91 13.59
C ILE A 9 -40.99 -36.53 13.74
N LEU A 10 -39.67 -36.46 13.60
CA LEU A 10 -38.94 -35.21 13.40
C LEU A 10 -39.20 -34.72 11.97
N LEU A 11 -40.15 -33.79 11.81
CA LEU A 11 -40.24 -32.96 10.60
C LEU A 11 -39.04 -32.00 10.58
N GLY A 12 -37.97 -32.42 9.90
CA GLY A 12 -36.87 -31.55 9.53
C GLY A 12 -37.33 -30.56 8.46
N CYS A 13 -37.60 -29.33 8.87
CA CYS A 13 -37.85 -28.20 7.97
C CYS A 13 -36.52 -27.83 7.27
N LEU A 14 -36.27 -28.43 6.11
CA LEU A 14 -35.22 -28.00 5.19
C LEU A 14 -35.69 -26.71 4.49
N LEU A 15 -35.55 -25.57 5.17
CA LEU A 15 -35.58 -24.27 4.53
C LEU A 15 -34.31 -24.13 3.69
N SER A 16 -34.36 -24.60 2.45
CA SER A 16 -33.36 -24.26 1.44
C SER A 16 -33.44 -22.76 1.18
N TRP A 17 -32.50 -22.01 1.74
CA TRP A 17 -32.24 -20.62 1.34
C TRP A 17 -31.75 -20.64 -0.11
N GLN A 18 -32.65 -20.59 -1.08
CA GLN A 18 -32.29 -20.15 -2.42
C GLN A 18 -31.96 -18.66 -2.32
N ALA A 19 -30.67 -18.35 -2.22
CA ALA A 19 -30.19 -16.99 -2.31
C ALA A 19 -30.39 -16.51 -3.75
N THR A 20 -31.44 -15.72 -3.99
CA THR A 20 -31.61 -15.00 -5.25
C THR A 20 -30.43 -14.05 -5.41
N LEU A 21 -29.51 -14.37 -6.32
CA LEU A 21 -28.51 -13.41 -6.78
C LEU A 21 -29.24 -12.39 -7.64
N PHE A 22 -29.40 -11.18 -7.12
CA PHE A 22 -29.82 -10.04 -7.94
C PHE A 22 -28.63 -9.65 -8.83
N ALA A 23 -28.68 -10.06 -10.09
CA ALA A 23 -27.80 -9.53 -11.13
C ALA A 23 -28.46 -8.27 -11.70
N GLU A 24 -27.75 -7.15 -11.66
CA GLU A 24 -28.19 -5.92 -12.29
C GLU A 24 -27.78 -5.97 -13.77
N VAL A 25 -28.75 -5.82 -14.69
CA VAL A 25 -28.44 -5.75 -16.12
C VAL A 25 -28.07 -4.31 -16.45
N VAL A 26 -26.80 -4.08 -16.76
CA VAL A 26 -26.27 -2.76 -17.14
C VAL A 26 -25.99 -2.76 -18.64
N THR A 27 -26.50 -1.76 -19.36
CA THR A 27 -26.15 -1.57 -20.78
C THR A 27 -24.88 -0.72 -20.86
N ALA A 28 -23.87 -1.20 -21.58
CA ALA A 28 -22.61 -0.49 -21.76
C ALA A 28 -22.80 0.76 -22.66
N THR A 29 -22.55 1.95 -22.12
CA THR A 29 -22.70 3.24 -22.80
C THR A 29 -21.36 3.82 -23.24
N ASP A 30 -21.38 4.84 -24.10
CA ASP A 30 -20.22 5.62 -24.53
C ASP A 30 -19.98 6.89 -23.70
N GLU A 31 -20.64 7.01 -22.56
CA GLU A 31 -20.52 8.19 -21.70
C GLU A 31 -19.23 8.13 -20.87
N PRO A 32 -18.34 9.14 -20.99
CA PRO A 32 -17.18 9.23 -20.12
C PRO A 32 -17.62 9.50 -18.68
N LYS A 33 -17.12 8.71 -17.75
CA LYS A 33 -17.47 8.80 -16.32
C LYS A 33 -16.24 9.01 -15.43
N ILE A 34 -16.45 9.73 -14.34
CA ILE A 34 -15.49 9.86 -13.24
C ILE A 34 -15.97 8.98 -12.09
N PHE A 35 -15.10 8.05 -11.66
CA PHE A 35 -15.31 7.22 -10.48
C PHE A 35 -14.49 7.76 -9.32
N ARG A 36 -15.08 7.91 -8.13
CA ARG A 36 -14.35 8.33 -6.93
C ARG A 36 -13.88 7.11 -6.15
N ILE A 37 -12.56 6.97 -5.98
CA ILE A 37 -11.94 5.84 -5.28
C ILE A 37 -11.53 6.27 -3.88
N GLY A 38 -12.15 5.66 -2.88
CA GLY A 38 -11.82 5.84 -1.47
C GLY A 38 -11.32 4.54 -0.83
N VAL A 39 -11.05 4.59 0.47
CA VAL A 39 -10.67 3.42 1.26
C VAL A 39 -11.39 3.42 2.60
N THR A 40 -11.91 2.26 3.01
CA THR A 40 -12.58 2.08 4.30
C THR A 40 -12.27 0.70 4.88
N LYS A 41 -12.63 0.48 6.14
CA LYS A 41 -12.59 -0.86 6.75
C LYS A 41 -13.73 -1.68 6.15
N LYS A 42 -13.43 -2.89 5.69
CA LYS A 42 -14.42 -3.81 5.14
C LYS A 42 -15.45 -4.19 6.19
N ASP A 43 -16.71 -4.15 5.80
CA ASP A 43 -17.82 -4.80 6.47
C ASP A 43 -18.49 -5.82 5.54
N GLU A 44 -19.61 -6.39 5.99
CA GLU A 44 -20.37 -7.44 5.29
C GLU A 44 -20.87 -7.04 3.89
N THR A 45 -20.83 -5.76 3.53
CA THR A 45 -21.20 -5.30 2.19
C THR A 45 -20.07 -5.46 1.17
N HIS A 46 -18.83 -5.62 1.61
CA HIS A 46 -17.68 -5.77 0.73
C HIS A 46 -17.57 -7.24 0.23
N PRO A 47 -17.42 -7.52 -1.08
CA PRO A 47 -17.38 -8.90 -1.62
C PRO A 47 -16.27 -9.77 -1.01
N PHE A 48 -15.13 -9.16 -0.69
CA PHE A 48 -14.03 -9.79 0.03
C PHE A 48 -13.99 -9.55 1.54
N TYR A 49 -15.12 -9.34 2.20
CA TYR A 49 -15.16 -9.31 3.67
C TYR A 49 -14.75 -10.66 4.26
N GLY A 50 -14.00 -10.63 5.37
CA GLY A 50 -13.38 -11.82 5.95
C GLY A 50 -12.15 -12.36 5.18
N LYS A 51 -11.83 -11.82 4.00
CA LYS A 51 -10.74 -12.28 3.13
C LYS A 51 -9.69 -11.19 2.90
N GLY A 52 -8.41 -11.53 3.10
CA GLY A 52 -7.30 -10.61 2.86
C GLY A 52 -7.16 -9.51 3.91
N ALA A 53 -6.82 -8.30 3.48
CA ALA A 53 -6.67 -7.15 4.38
C ALA A 53 -8.02 -6.65 4.91
N GLN A 54 -8.00 -6.03 6.10
CA GLN A 54 -9.18 -5.45 6.73
C GLN A 54 -9.70 -4.19 6.01
N MET A 55 -8.84 -3.49 5.27
CA MET A 55 -9.25 -2.33 4.47
C MET A 55 -9.67 -2.78 3.07
N GLY A 56 -10.63 -2.08 2.47
CA GLY A 56 -11.12 -2.26 1.11
C GLY A 56 -11.37 -0.92 0.43
N PHE A 57 -11.34 -0.91 -0.89
CA PHE A 57 -11.62 0.27 -1.69
C PHE A 57 -13.12 0.47 -1.86
N THR A 58 -13.52 1.74 -1.87
CA THR A 58 -14.85 2.17 -2.27
C THR A 58 -14.80 2.76 -3.67
N VAL A 59 -15.89 2.60 -4.42
CA VAL A 59 -16.12 3.28 -5.70
C VAL A 59 -17.42 4.04 -5.58
N ASP A 60 -17.37 5.36 -5.70
CA ASP A 60 -18.50 6.25 -5.49
C ASP A 60 -19.17 6.03 -4.11
N GLY A 61 -18.38 5.69 -3.09
CA GLY A 61 -18.84 5.42 -1.72
C GLY A 61 -19.24 3.97 -1.42
N GLU A 62 -19.43 3.12 -2.43
CA GLU A 62 -19.81 1.71 -2.25
C GLU A 62 -18.59 0.79 -2.18
N GLN A 63 -18.56 -0.14 -1.21
CA GLN A 63 -17.45 -1.04 -0.96
C GLN A 63 -17.32 -2.15 -2.01
N GLY A 64 -16.14 -2.28 -2.63
CA GLY A 64 -15.87 -3.34 -3.61
C GLY A 64 -16.83 -3.36 -4.82
N LYS A 65 -17.45 -2.21 -5.12
CA LYS A 65 -18.47 -2.07 -6.18
C LYS A 65 -17.92 -2.54 -7.53
N PRO A 66 -18.62 -3.47 -8.21
CA PRO A 66 -18.26 -3.84 -9.57
C PRO A 66 -18.49 -2.66 -10.53
N ILE A 67 -17.60 -2.52 -11.52
CA ILE A 67 -17.63 -1.42 -12.49
C ILE A 67 -17.79 -1.99 -13.89
N VAL A 68 -18.51 -1.30 -14.77
CA VAL A 68 -18.57 -1.60 -16.20
C VAL A 68 -17.86 -0.49 -16.96
N LEU A 69 -16.94 -0.85 -17.85
CA LEU A 69 -16.25 0.06 -18.76
C LEU A 69 -16.44 -0.41 -20.20
N THR A 70 -16.62 0.54 -21.11
CA THR A 70 -16.79 0.28 -22.53
C THR A 70 -15.46 0.43 -23.27
N ARG A 71 -15.16 -0.50 -24.20
CA ARG A 71 -13.98 -0.40 -25.07
C ARG A 71 -14.01 0.88 -25.90
N GLY A 72 -12.85 1.51 -26.04
CA GLY A 72 -12.68 2.79 -26.75
C GLY A 72 -13.08 4.04 -25.96
N VAL A 73 -13.73 3.91 -24.80
CA VAL A 73 -14.18 5.05 -23.98
C VAL A 73 -13.15 5.37 -22.90
N THR A 74 -12.82 6.65 -22.72
CA THR A 74 -11.90 7.09 -21.67
C THR A 74 -12.64 7.43 -20.37
N TYR A 75 -12.32 6.70 -19.31
CA TYR A 75 -12.80 6.92 -17.95
C TYR A 75 -11.74 7.54 -17.06
N LYS A 76 -12.17 8.26 -16.03
CA LYS A 76 -11.31 8.81 -14.98
C LYS A 76 -11.64 8.18 -13.63
N PHE A 77 -10.62 7.89 -12.86
CA PHE A 77 -10.71 7.42 -11.49
C PHE A 77 -10.00 8.43 -10.61
N ASP A 78 -10.77 9.19 -9.84
CA ASP A 78 -10.24 10.14 -8.89
C ASP A 78 -9.93 9.41 -7.58
N VAL A 79 -8.65 9.17 -7.33
CA VAL A 79 -8.18 8.37 -6.21
C VAL A 79 -7.89 9.28 -5.03
N GLU A 80 -8.51 8.98 -3.89
CA GLU A 80 -8.26 9.62 -2.61
C GLU A 80 -8.21 8.53 -1.52
N THR A 81 -7.02 7.95 -1.36
CA THR A 81 -6.76 6.88 -0.37
C THR A 81 -5.63 7.32 0.58
N ASN A 82 -4.61 6.48 0.80
CA ASN A 82 -3.41 6.84 1.53
C ASN A 82 -2.20 6.05 1.00
N VAL A 83 -0.99 6.43 1.41
CA VAL A 83 0.29 5.86 0.93
C VAL A 83 0.40 4.33 1.08
N LYS A 84 -0.42 3.70 1.93
CA LYS A 84 -0.43 2.24 2.12
C LYS A 84 -1.37 1.54 1.13
N HIS A 85 -2.25 2.26 0.45
CA HIS A 85 -3.32 1.72 -0.40
C HIS A 85 -3.33 2.36 -1.79
N ASP A 86 -2.27 2.11 -2.56
CA ASP A 86 -2.18 2.51 -3.97
C ASP A 86 -3.17 1.73 -4.84
N PHE A 87 -3.82 2.43 -5.77
CA PHE A 87 -4.84 1.90 -6.67
C PHE A 87 -4.24 1.53 -8.03
N TYR A 88 -4.58 0.36 -8.54
CA TYR A 88 -4.18 -0.09 -9.88
C TYR A 88 -5.16 -1.15 -10.43
N PHE A 89 -5.00 -1.51 -11.71
CA PHE A 89 -5.80 -2.56 -12.35
C PHE A 89 -5.00 -3.85 -12.53
N SER A 90 -5.68 -4.98 -12.35
CA SER A 90 -5.11 -6.32 -12.30
C SER A 90 -6.01 -7.33 -13.00
N THR A 91 -5.45 -8.38 -13.56
CA THR A 91 -6.20 -9.57 -14.01
C THR A 91 -6.52 -10.53 -12.84
N SER A 92 -6.06 -10.24 -11.62
CA SER A 92 -6.25 -11.07 -10.44
C SER A 92 -7.16 -10.40 -9.40
N PRO A 93 -8.18 -11.10 -8.87
CA PRO A 93 -9.02 -10.59 -7.78
C PRO A 93 -8.26 -10.34 -6.48
N ALA A 94 -7.10 -11.00 -6.30
CA ALA A 94 -6.26 -10.77 -5.14
C ALA A 94 -5.57 -9.40 -5.19
N GLY A 95 -5.34 -8.84 -6.38
CA GLY A 95 -4.45 -7.70 -6.54
C GLY A 95 -3.02 -8.04 -6.08
N TRP A 96 -2.46 -7.23 -5.19
CA TRP A 96 -1.11 -7.42 -4.60
C TRP A 96 0.04 -7.37 -5.61
N GLY A 97 -0.09 -6.53 -6.64
CA GLY A 97 0.89 -6.36 -7.71
C GLY A 97 0.89 -7.47 -8.77
N ALA A 98 0.06 -8.51 -8.60
CA ALA A 98 -0.09 -9.57 -9.60
C ALA A 98 -0.86 -9.06 -10.83
N GLY A 99 -0.54 -9.61 -12.00
CA GLY A 99 -1.38 -9.48 -13.21
C GLY A 99 -1.70 -8.05 -13.63
N THR A 100 -0.76 -7.11 -13.44
CA THR A 100 -1.01 -5.68 -13.71
C THR A 100 -1.49 -5.49 -15.15
N VAL A 101 -2.64 -4.82 -15.31
CA VAL A 101 -3.15 -4.36 -16.60
C VAL A 101 -2.52 -3.00 -16.87
N THR A 102 -1.82 -2.87 -18.00
CA THR A 102 -1.14 -1.61 -18.36
C THR A 102 -1.66 -1.00 -19.65
N ASP A 103 -2.23 -1.83 -20.54
CA ASP A 103 -2.75 -1.35 -21.81
C ASP A 103 -3.94 -0.41 -21.58
N GLY A 104 -3.91 0.77 -22.20
CA GLY A 104 -4.96 1.78 -22.03
C GLY A 104 -5.01 2.47 -20.66
N ILE A 105 -4.06 2.22 -19.75
CA ILE A 105 -4.11 2.74 -18.36
C ILE A 105 -2.96 3.71 -18.08
N LYS A 106 -3.29 4.93 -17.65
CA LYS A 106 -2.34 5.99 -17.30
C LYS A 106 -2.54 6.46 -15.87
N GLY A 107 -1.45 6.61 -15.11
CA GLY A 107 -1.49 7.18 -13.75
C GLY A 107 -1.82 6.19 -12.62
N GLN A 108 -1.87 4.89 -12.90
CA GLN A 108 -2.07 3.86 -11.87
C GLN A 108 -0.87 3.74 -10.90
N PHE A 109 -1.04 2.96 -9.83
CA PHE A 109 -0.16 2.93 -8.65
C PHE A 109 -0.12 4.27 -7.93
N THR A 110 -1.26 4.96 -7.90
CA THR A 110 -1.44 6.21 -7.16
C THR A 110 -2.36 5.99 -5.96
N TYR A 111 -2.12 6.74 -4.90
CA TYR A 111 -3.01 6.84 -3.75
C TYR A 111 -3.71 8.21 -3.67
N ARG A 112 -3.32 9.16 -4.51
CA ARG A 112 -3.95 10.48 -4.62
C ARG A 112 -3.83 11.03 -6.05
N GLY A 113 -4.95 11.36 -6.68
CA GLY A 113 -5.00 11.92 -8.03
C GLY A 113 -5.67 11.00 -9.06
N THR A 114 -5.56 11.35 -10.34
CA THR A 114 -6.40 10.74 -11.38
C THR A 114 -5.71 9.61 -12.14
N VAL A 115 -6.36 8.43 -12.19
CA VAL A 115 -6.04 7.36 -13.16
C VAL A 115 -6.97 7.50 -14.36
N ARG A 116 -6.43 7.39 -15.58
CA ARG A 116 -7.21 7.37 -16.82
C ARG A 116 -7.16 5.99 -17.44
N VAL A 117 -8.32 5.46 -17.82
CA VAL A 117 -8.47 4.12 -18.39
C VAL A 117 -9.20 4.24 -19.71
N THR A 118 -8.67 3.61 -20.76
CA THR A 118 -9.32 3.49 -22.07
C THR A 118 -9.18 2.05 -22.51
N PRO A 119 -10.14 1.18 -22.17
CA PRO A 119 -10.06 -0.23 -22.52
C PRO A 119 -9.98 -0.39 -24.04
N SER A 120 -9.11 -1.28 -24.49
CA SER A 120 -8.94 -1.63 -25.90
C SER A 120 -9.50 -3.02 -26.19
N ASP A 121 -9.46 -3.44 -27.45
CA ASP A 121 -9.80 -4.80 -27.87
C ASP A 121 -8.87 -5.86 -27.25
N LYS A 122 -7.71 -5.45 -26.74
CA LYS A 122 -6.76 -6.34 -26.03
C LYS A 122 -7.04 -6.42 -24.54
N THR A 123 -7.93 -5.57 -24.00
CA THR A 123 -8.29 -5.61 -22.58
C THR A 123 -9.25 -6.78 -22.34
N PRO A 124 -8.94 -7.70 -21.40
CA PRO A 124 -9.82 -8.82 -21.09
C PRO A 124 -11.22 -8.37 -20.67
N ASP A 125 -12.25 -9.18 -20.96
CA ASP A 125 -13.65 -8.89 -20.59
C ASP A 125 -13.86 -8.74 -19.09
N ILE A 126 -12.98 -9.36 -18.29
CA ILE A 126 -12.99 -9.22 -16.83
C ILE A 126 -11.57 -8.91 -16.36
N ILE A 127 -11.46 -7.78 -15.67
CA ILE A 127 -10.29 -7.40 -14.88
C ILE A 127 -10.77 -7.04 -13.47
N TYR A 128 -9.85 -6.55 -12.65
CA TYR A 128 -10.08 -6.13 -11.28
C TYR A 128 -9.37 -4.81 -11.04
N TYR A 129 -9.92 -3.97 -10.17
CA TYR A 129 -9.12 -2.95 -9.51
C TYR A 129 -8.66 -3.49 -8.16
N GLY A 130 -7.50 -3.07 -7.68
CA GLY A 130 -6.91 -3.62 -6.47
C GLY A 130 -5.78 -2.79 -5.91
N CYS A 131 -5.24 -3.22 -4.77
CA CYS A 131 -4.11 -2.58 -4.10
C CYS A 131 -2.82 -3.36 -4.34
N ARG A 132 -1.69 -2.67 -4.59
CA ARG A 132 -0.41 -3.34 -4.80
C ARG A 132 0.17 -3.90 -3.51
N ASN A 133 -0.22 -3.33 -2.37
CA ASN A 133 0.34 -3.69 -1.07
C ASN A 133 -0.49 -4.71 -0.29
N HIS A 134 -1.78 -4.85 -0.61
CA HIS A 134 -2.72 -5.62 0.21
C HIS A 134 -3.68 -6.44 -0.65
N LYS A 135 -3.85 -7.72 -0.27
CA LYS A 135 -4.72 -8.64 -0.99
C LYS A 135 -6.20 -8.29 -0.83
N PHE A 136 -6.94 -8.53 -1.91
CA PHE A 136 -8.42 -8.51 -1.96
C PHE A 136 -9.04 -7.16 -1.53
N MET A 137 -8.36 -6.04 -1.81
CA MET A 137 -8.87 -4.71 -1.45
C MET A 137 -9.92 -4.17 -2.41
N GLY A 138 -9.94 -4.60 -3.67
CA GLY A 138 -10.80 -3.98 -4.68
C GLY A 138 -11.98 -4.86 -5.11
N GLY A 139 -12.35 -4.74 -6.38
CA GLY A 139 -13.55 -5.34 -6.95
C GLY A 139 -13.37 -5.62 -8.44
N LYS A 140 -14.39 -6.24 -9.02
CA LYS A 140 -14.40 -6.68 -10.42
C LYS A 140 -14.69 -5.51 -11.36
N VAL A 141 -14.11 -5.55 -12.54
CA VAL A 141 -14.37 -4.60 -13.63
C VAL A 141 -14.74 -5.41 -14.86
N TYR A 142 -15.94 -5.19 -15.39
CA TYR A 142 -16.41 -5.75 -16.63
C TYR A 142 -16.04 -4.82 -17.78
N ILE A 143 -15.44 -5.37 -18.82
CA ILE A 143 -15.07 -4.67 -20.05
C ILE A 143 -16.02 -5.15 -21.15
N ALA A 144 -16.71 -4.21 -21.78
CA ALA A 144 -17.78 -4.51 -22.72
C ALA A 144 -17.64 -3.70 -24.01
N ASN A 145 -18.29 -4.15 -25.08
CA ASN A 145 -18.49 -3.33 -26.27
C ASN A 145 -19.74 -2.45 -26.08
N LYS A 146 -19.82 -1.37 -26.86
CA LYS A 146 -20.97 -0.47 -26.84
C LYS A 146 -22.26 -1.24 -27.13
N GLY A 147 -23.28 -1.05 -26.29
CA GLY A 147 -24.58 -1.69 -26.44
C GLY A 147 -24.70 -3.10 -25.83
N ASP A 148 -23.60 -3.67 -25.34
CA ASP A 148 -23.64 -4.96 -24.65
C ASP A 148 -24.46 -4.86 -23.36
N LYS A 149 -25.24 -5.90 -23.08
CA LYS A 149 -25.98 -6.07 -21.81
C LYS A 149 -25.16 -6.93 -20.87
N ILE A 150 -24.64 -6.32 -19.81
CA ILE A 150 -23.77 -6.99 -18.84
C ILE A 150 -24.55 -7.31 -17.57
N ASN A 151 -24.53 -8.59 -17.18
CA ASN A 151 -25.08 -9.03 -15.90
C ASN A 151 -24.06 -8.76 -14.80
N VAL A 152 -24.20 -7.61 -14.14
CA VAL A 152 -23.31 -7.19 -13.06
C VAL A 152 -23.72 -7.91 -11.78
N VAL A 153 -22.93 -8.92 -11.41
CA VAL A 153 -23.11 -9.65 -10.16
C VAL A 153 -22.41 -8.91 -9.02
N LYS A 154 -23.19 -8.43 -8.04
CA LYS A 154 -22.64 -8.01 -6.73
C LYS A 154 -22.38 -9.26 -5.89
N GLU A 155 -21.11 -9.66 -5.79
CA GLU A 155 -20.70 -10.84 -5.01
C GLU A 155 -20.95 -10.62 -3.52
N LYS A 156 -21.58 -11.61 -2.86
CA LYS A 156 -21.70 -11.64 -1.39
C LYS A 156 -20.41 -12.21 -0.78
N PRO A 157 -20.01 -11.78 0.43
CA PRO A 157 -18.88 -12.39 1.11
C PRO A 157 -19.08 -13.88 1.32
N ASP A 158 -18.00 -14.66 1.21
CA ASP A 158 -17.99 -16.08 1.53
C ASP A 158 -18.38 -16.28 3.01
N PRO A 159 -19.55 -16.89 3.31
CA PRO A 159 -20.03 -17.05 4.68
C PRO A 159 -19.06 -17.82 5.59
N SER A 160 -18.19 -18.66 5.03
CA SER A 160 -17.20 -19.44 5.79
C SER A 160 -15.99 -18.61 6.23
N LEU A 161 -15.69 -17.52 5.51
CA LEU A 161 -14.58 -16.61 5.79
C LEU A 161 -14.99 -15.44 6.68
N VAL A 162 -16.29 -15.17 6.77
CA VAL A 162 -16.85 -14.25 7.76
C VAL A 162 -16.69 -14.89 9.13
N LYS A 163 -15.55 -14.62 9.78
CA LYS A 163 -15.33 -15.03 11.17
C LYS A 163 -16.48 -14.48 12.01
N LYS A 164 -17.28 -15.39 12.59
CA LYS A 164 -18.24 -15.06 13.63
C LYS A 164 -17.47 -14.30 14.70
N LYS A 165 -17.71 -12.99 14.79
CA LYS A 165 -16.95 -12.06 15.63
C LYS A 165 -17.16 -12.50 17.09
N THR A 166 -16.26 -13.30 17.64
CA THR A 166 -16.18 -13.46 19.09
C THR A 166 -15.66 -12.14 19.62
N GLU A 167 -16.60 -11.30 20.02
CA GLU A 167 -16.33 -9.99 20.58
C GLU A 167 -15.33 -10.13 21.73
N ILE A 168 -14.20 -9.42 21.64
CA ILE A 168 -13.23 -9.42 22.72
C ILE A 168 -13.90 -8.81 23.93
N THR A 169 -14.02 -9.61 25.00
CA THR A 169 -14.66 -9.16 26.23
C THR A 169 -13.73 -8.25 27.00
N GLU A 170 -14.29 -7.31 27.76
CA GLU A 170 -13.52 -6.43 28.65
C GLU A 170 -12.62 -7.24 29.60
N ARG A 171 -13.13 -8.38 30.11
CA ARG A 171 -12.39 -9.32 30.95
C ARG A 171 -11.13 -9.84 30.28
N GLN A 172 -11.18 -10.18 28.98
CA GLN A 172 -10.01 -10.64 28.23
C GLN A 172 -8.94 -9.55 28.10
N VAL A 173 -9.34 -8.30 27.88
CA VAL A 173 -8.41 -7.16 27.82
C VAL A 173 -7.78 -6.91 29.18
N ARG A 174 -8.58 -6.88 30.26
CA ARG A 174 -8.10 -6.69 31.64
C ARG A 174 -7.08 -7.77 32.03
N ASN A 175 -7.40 -9.05 31.76
CA ASN A 175 -6.46 -10.17 32.00
C ASN A 175 -5.15 -10.00 31.25
N ARG A 176 -5.20 -9.51 30.00
CA ARG A 176 -4.01 -9.28 29.18
C ARG A 176 -3.15 -8.13 29.72
N LEU A 177 -3.78 -7.05 30.19
CA LEU A 177 -3.08 -5.92 30.84
C LEU A 177 -2.40 -6.36 32.14
N MET A 178 -3.08 -7.15 32.98
CA MET A 178 -2.48 -7.73 34.19
C MET A 178 -1.24 -8.56 33.89
N TYR A 179 -1.31 -9.41 32.86
CA TYR A 179 -0.17 -10.20 32.40
C TYR A 179 0.98 -9.32 31.89
N ALA A 180 0.67 -8.24 31.17
CA ALA A 180 1.67 -7.30 30.70
C ALA A 180 2.36 -6.54 31.84
N ASP A 181 1.61 -6.13 32.86
CA ASP A 181 2.15 -5.47 34.06
C ASP A 181 3.06 -6.41 34.86
N MET A 182 2.70 -7.70 34.94
CA MET A 182 3.56 -8.72 35.55
C MET A 182 4.89 -8.86 34.81
N ILE A 183 4.86 -8.96 33.47
CA ILE A 183 6.09 -9.03 32.66
C ILE A 183 6.89 -7.75 32.80
N LEU A 184 6.25 -6.58 32.78
CA LEU A 184 6.93 -5.28 32.90
C LEU A 184 7.75 -5.20 34.20
N LYS A 185 7.20 -5.66 35.33
CA LYS A 185 7.89 -5.70 36.63
C LYS A 185 9.08 -6.66 36.65
N MET A 186 9.02 -7.73 35.86
CA MET A 186 10.06 -8.77 35.79
C MET A 186 11.02 -8.59 34.61
N SER A 187 10.76 -7.60 33.74
CA SER A 187 11.44 -7.46 32.46
C SER A 187 12.86 -6.95 32.67
N LYS A 188 13.83 -7.67 32.09
CA LYS A 188 15.24 -7.24 31.95
C LYS A 188 15.51 -6.61 30.58
N SER A 189 14.47 -6.20 29.87
CA SER A 189 14.60 -5.57 28.55
C SER A 189 15.27 -4.20 28.65
N ASP A 190 15.77 -3.70 27.51
CA ASP A 190 16.38 -2.36 27.42
C ASP A 190 15.43 -1.27 27.97
N PRO A 191 15.93 -0.27 28.72
CA PRO A 191 15.12 0.83 29.26
C PRO A 191 14.22 1.52 28.23
N ALA A 192 14.69 1.70 26.99
CA ALA A 192 13.89 2.31 25.93
C ALA A 192 12.71 1.42 25.51
N MET A 193 12.88 0.09 25.52
CA MET A 193 11.82 -0.87 25.23
C MET A 193 10.80 -0.94 26.38
N ILE A 194 11.28 -0.82 27.62
CA ILE A 194 10.45 -0.72 28.81
C ILE A 194 9.56 0.53 28.74
N ASP A 195 10.11 1.68 28.35
CA ASP A 195 9.34 2.93 28.26
C ASP A 195 8.33 2.91 27.11
N GLN A 196 8.68 2.35 25.95
CA GLN A 196 7.73 2.13 24.86
C GLN A 196 6.60 1.17 25.27
N ALA A 197 6.91 0.09 26.00
CA ALA A 197 5.90 -0.83 26.51
C ALA A 197 4.96 -0.13 27.52
N LYS A 198 5.47 0.73 28.41
CA LYS A 198 4.64 1.53 29.33
C LYS A 198 3.67 2.45 28.58
N MET A 199 4.12 3.15 27.55
CA MET A 199 3.27 4.01 26.72
C MET A 199 2.15 3.22 26.04
N LEU A 200 2.47 2.04 25.50
CA LEU A 200 1.48 1.15 24.89
C LEU A 200 0.47 0.61 25.90
N LEU A 201 0.90 0.29 27.13
CA LEU A 201 -0.01 -0.14 28.20
C LEU A 201 -0.91 0.99 28.68
N GLN A 202 -0.40 2.22 28.76
CA GLN A 202 -1.24 3.39 29.05
C GLN A 202 -2.30 3.60 27.96
N ARG A 203 -1.89 3.57 26.69
CA ARG A 203 -2.81 3.67 25.54
C ARG A 203 -3.87 2.56 25.56
N ALA A 204 -3.47 1.33 25.87
CA ALA A 204 -4.39 0.20 25.97
C ALA A 204 -5.46 0.41 27.07
N ARG A 205 -5.10 1.01 28.21
CA ARG A 205 -6.05 1.36 29.28
C ARG A 205 -7.00 2.47 28.86
N GLU A 206 -6.52 3.49 28.16
CA GLU A 206 -7.36 4.57 27.63
C GLU A 206 -8.34 4.07 26.57
N GLN A 207 -7.89 3.18 25.69
CA GLN A 207 -8.73 2.51 24.70
C GLN A 207 -9.80 1.66 25.37
N LEU A 208 -9.45 0.92 26.42
CA LEU A 208 -10.42 0.13 27.19
C LEU A 208 -11.49 1.03 27.85
N ARG A 209 -11.12 2.20 28.39
CA ARG A 209 -12.08 3.17 28.94
C ARG A 209 -13.03 3.75 27.89
N LYS A 210 -12.61 3.78 26.63
CA LYS A 210 -13.42 4.23 25.48
C LYS A 210 -14.17 3.09 24.78
N ASP A 211 -14.21 1.90 25.41
CA ASP A 211 -14.79 0.67 24.86
C ASP A 211 -14.15 0.18 23.54
N GLN A 212 -12.93 0.62 23.25
CA GLN A 212 -12.13 0.21 22.07
C GLN A 212 -11.36 -1.08 22.39
N ARG A 213 -12.10 -2.18 22.61
CA ARG A 213 -11.57 -3.43 23.19
C ARG A 213 -10.55 -4.14 22.29
N GLU A 214 -10.71 -4.08 20.97
CA GLU A 214 -9.79 -4.67 19.99
C GLU A 214 -8.46 -3.92 19.93
N GLU A 215 -8.55 -2.60 19.92
CA GLU A 215 -7.40 -1.69 19.93
C GLU A 215 -6.63 -1.84 21.25
N ALA A 216 -7.34 -1.89 22.38
CA ALA A 216 -6.76 -2.12 23.69
C ALA A 216 -6.03 -3.47 23.78
N MET A 217 -6.65 -4.54 23.28
CA MET A 217 -6.02 -5.87 23.21
C MET A 217 -4.76 -5.85 22.32
N THR A 218 -4.80 -5.12 21.21
CA THR A 218 -3.68 -5.00 20.29
C THR A 218 -2.51 -4.27 20.95
N SER A 219 -2.75 -3.10 21.55
CA SER A 219 -1.72 -2.35 22.26
C SER A 219 -1.10 -3.14 23.42
N ALA A 220 -1.90 -3.91 24.16
CA ALA A 220 -1.40 -4.79 25.22
C ALA A 220 -0.51 -5.94 24.68
N ARG A 221 -0.87 -6.55 23.54
CA ARG A 221 -0.05 -7.60 22.90
C ARG A 221 1.30 -7.07 22.41
N VAL A 222 1.32 -5.87 21.83
CA VAL A 222 2.57 -5.24 21.35
C VAL A 222 3.48 -4.91 22.53
N ALA A 223 2.94 -4.37 23.64
CA ALA A 223 3.71 -4.13 24.85
C ALA A 223 4.36 -5.42 25.40
N ILE A 224 3.61 -6.52 25.46
CA ILE A 224 4.14 -7.82 25.89
C ILE A 224 5.25 -8.33 24.96
N ALA A 225 5.10 -8.15 23.65
CA ALA A 225 6.11 -8.60 22.69
C ALA A 225 7.44 -7.84 22.86
N LEU A 226 7.37 -6.52 23.08
CA LEU A 226 8.54 -5.68 23.38
C LEU A 226 9.23 -6.13 24.68
N LEU A 227 8.45 -6.37 25.73
CA LEU A 227 8.98 -6.78 27.04
C LEU A 227 9.56 -8.20 27.06
N LYS A 228 9.24 -9.04 26.07
CA LYS A 228 9.77 -10.41 25.94
C LYS A 228 11.02 -10.51 25.05
N GLY A 229 11.48 -9.40 24.46
CA GLY A 229 12.72 -9.37 23.66
C GLY A 229 12.72 -10.27 22.41
N LYS A 230 11.58 -10.78 21.93
CA LYS A 230 11.53 -11.61 20.71
C LYS A 230 11.57 -10.75 19.45
N LYS A 231 12.68 -10.79 18.70
CA LYS A 231 12.72 -10.46 17.26
C LYS A 231 11.78 -11.44 16.54
N VAL A 232 10.74 -10.93 15.89
CA VAL A 232 9.87 -11.76 15.04
C VAL A 232 10.38 -11.64 13.60
N GLU A 233 11.25 -12.57 13.19
CA GLU A 233 11.50 -12.85 11.77
C GLU A 233 10.53 -13.95 11.33
N ARG A 234 9.76 -13.69 10.29
CA ARG A 234 8.87 -14.68 9.67
C ARG A 234 9.49 -15.06 8.33
N LYS A 235 10.09 -16.25 8.24
CA LYS A 235 10.52 -16.82 6.95
C LYS A 235 9.27 -17.09 6.10
N ALA A 236 9.25 -16.55 4.88
CA ALA A 236 8.22 -16.86 3.90
C ALA A 236 8.36 -18.33 3.46
N SER A 237 7.26 -18.96 3.01
CA SER A 237 7.34 -20.33 2.48
C SER A 237 8.17 -20.36 1.18
N ASP A 238 8.80 -21.49 0.85
CA ASP A 238 9.65 -21.63 -0.34
C ASP A 238 8.92 -21.27 -1.64
N SER A 239 7.60 -21.52 -1.70
CA SER A 239 6.72 -21.10 -2.81
C SER A 239 6.54 -19.58 -2.91
N GLU A 240 6.54 -18.87 -1.78
CA GLU A 240 6.44 -17.41 -1.75
C GLU A 240 7.78 -16.77 -2.12
N GLN A 241 8.91 -17.32 -1.66
CA GLN A 241 10.24 -16.81 -2.00
C GLN A 241 10.51 -16.91 -3.51
N LYS A 242 10.14 -18.02 -4.14
CA LYS A 242 10.23 -18.19 -5.59
C LYS A 242 9.41 -17.15 -6.35
N LYS A 243 8.17 -16.90 -5.94
CA LYS A 243 7.32 -15.85 -6.54
C LYS A 243 7.91 -14.46 -6.36
N HIS A 244 8.50 -14.17 -5.20
CA HIS A 244 9.19 -12.90 -4.96
C HIS A 244 10.41 -12.71 -5.87
N TYR A 245 11.18 -13.78 -6.09
CA TYR A 245 12.31 -13.78 -7.01
C TYR A 245 11.86 -13.53 -8.46
N GLU A 246 10.84 -14.25 -8.96
CA GLU A 246 10.31 -14.10 -10.32
C GLU A 246 9.85 -12.65 -10.57
N VAL A 247 9.14 -12.06 -9.60
CA VAL A 247 8.70 -10.65 -9.66
C VAL A 247 9.89 -9.68 -9.64
N ALA A 248 10.92 -9.95 -8.83
CA ALA A 248 12.13 -9.11 -8.79
C ALA A 248 12.88 -9.14 -10.13
N LEU A 249 12.94 -10.30 -10.78
CA LEU A 249 13.60 -10.50 -12.08
C LEU A 249 12.87 -9.75 -13.20
N GLU A 250 11.53 -9.83 -13.22
CA GLU A 250 10.72 -9.10 -14.20
C GLU A 250 10.87 -7.58 -14.03
N ASN A 251 10.85 -7.10 -12.79
CA ASN A 251 11.06 -5.68 -12.49
C ASN A 251 12.45 -5.21 -12.94
N LEU A 252 13.50 -6.00 -12.68
CA LEU A 252 14.84 -5.64 -13.10
C LEU A 252 14.94 -5.48 -14.63
N LYS A 253 14.36 -6.41 -15.40
CA LYS A 253 14.32 -6.35 -16.88
C LYS A 253 13.67 -5.06 -17.39
N ARG A 254 12.56 -4.64 -16.76
CA ARG A 254 11.86 -3.40 -17.14
C ARG A 254 12.69 -2.15 -16.86
N PHE A 255 13.36 -2.09 -15.71
CA PHE A 255 14.24 -0.99 -15.35
C PHE A 255 15.48 -0.94 -16.26
N GLU A 256 16.01 -2.09 -16.63
CA GLU A 256 17.14 -2.23 -17.57
C GLU A 256 16.75 -1.71 -18.96
N ALA A 257 15.58 -2.08 -19.47
CA ALA A 257 15.07 -1.55 -20.75
C ALA A 257 14.92 -0.01 -20.74
N SER A 258 14.42 0.56 -19.64
CA SER A 258 14.30 2.02 -19.48
C SER A 258 15.66 2.71 -19.42
N TYR A 259 16.62 2.10 -18.69
CA TYR A 259 18.00 2.55 -18.63
C TYR A 259 18.66 2.54 -20.00
N LEU A 260 18.57 1.43 -20.75
CA LEU A 260 19.16 1.30 -22.08
C LEU A 260 18.61 2.36 -23.04
N LYS A 261 17.29 2.52 -23.10
CA LYS A 261 16.63 3.53 -23.91
C LYS A 261 17.13 4.95 -23.60
N GLN A 262 17.28 5.27 -22.32
CA GLN A 262 17.72 6.60 -21.90
C GLN A 262 19.23 6.80 -22.10
N SER A 263 20.02 5.75 -21.89
CA SER A 263 21.46 5.72 -22.13
C SER A 263 21.79 5.96 -23.61
N GLU A 264 21.08 5.27 -24.51
CA GLU A 264 21.20 5.46 -25.96
C GLU A 264 20.80 6.89 -26.36
N LYS A 265 19.66 7.37 -25.88
CA LYS A 265 19.14 8.71 -26.19
C LYS A 265 20.08 9.83 -25.73
N LEU A 266 20.67 9.69 -24.54
CA LEU A 266 21.55 10.71 -23.95
C LEU A 266 23.03 10.49 -24.23
N LYS A 267 23.40 9.36 -24.83
CA LYS A 267 24.79 8.89 -24.99
C LYS A 267 25.59 8.96 -23.69
N LYS A 268 24.96 8.58 -22.57
CA LYS A 268 25.55 8.59 -21.22
C LYS A 268 25.19 7.30 -20.51
N ASN A 269 26.07 6.79 -19.66
CA ASN A 269 25.81 5.58 -18.85
C ASN A 269 25.43 5.89 -17.39
N GLY A 270 25.47 7.17 -16.98
CA GLY A 270 25.16 7.57 -15.60
C GLY A 270 26.12 7.04 -14.55
N GLY A 271 27.33 6.60 -14.94
CA GLY A 271 28.27 5.97 -14.02
C GLY A 271 27.86 4.56 -13.58
N LEU A 272 27.03 3.85 -14.36
CA LEU A 272 26.75 2.44 -14.09
C LEU A 272 28.04 1.61 -14.21
N ASP A 273 28.42 0.92 -13.13
CA ASP A 273 29.42 -0.14 -13.18
C ASP A 273 28.79 -1.38 -13.83
N GLN A 274 28.96 -1.47 -15.14
CA GLN A 274 28.37 -2.52 -15.97
C GLN A 274 28.86 -3.91 -15.54
N LYS A 275 30.15 -4.05 -15.22
CA LYS A 275 30.76 -5.33 -14.83
C LYS A 275 30.14 -5.85 -13.54
N LYS A 276 29.99 -4.99 -12.53
CA LYS A 276 29.35 -5.35 -11.27
C LYS A 276 27.85 -5.61 -11.43
N PHE A 277 27.17 -4.85 -12.29
CA PHE A 277 25.75 -5.06 -12.59
C PHE A 277 25.50 -6.43 -13.23
N ASP A 278 26.32 -6.82 -14.20
CA ASP A 278 26.24 -8.11 -14.86
C ASP A 278 26.62 -9.26 -13.92
N GLN A 279 27.60 -9.05 -13.04
CA GLN A 279 27.94 -10.01 -11.99
C GLN A 279 26.76 -10.26 -11.04
N LEU A 280 26.07 -9.22 -10.58
CA LEU A 280 24.90 -9.37 -9.70
C LEU A 280 23.75 -10.14 -10.38
N LYS A 281 23.56 -9.94 -11.69
CA LYS A 281 22.58 -10.72 -12.48
C LYS A 281 22.99 -12.18 -12.59
N GLN A 282 24.27 -12.46 -12.76
CA GLN A 282 24.78 -13.82 -12.83
C GLN A 282 24.69 -14.52 -11.46
N ASP A 283 25.11 -13.87 -10.38
CA ASP A 283 24.96 -14.35 -9.00
C ASP A 283 23.51 -14.69 -8.69
N ALA A 284 22.56 -13.84 -9.11
CA ALA A 284 21.13 -14.09 -8.91
C ALA A 284 20.63 -15.35 -9.65
N LYS A 285 21.11 -15.60 -10.87
CA LYS A 285 20.79 -16.84 -11.61
C LYS A 285 21.43 -18.06 -10.98
N ASP A 286 22.64 -17.92 -10.44
CA ASP A 286 23.35 -19.03 -9.81
C ASP A 286 22.71 -19.43 -8.48
N LEU A 287 22.21 -18.44 -7.73
CA LEU A 287 21.43 -18.64 -6.50
C LEU A 287 20.03 -19.21 -6.78
N GLU A 288 19.40 -18.82 -7.89
CA GLU A 288 18.15 -19.43 -8.37
C GLU A 288 18.33 -20.93 -8.65
N ARG A 289 19.41 -21.33 -9.33
CA ARG A 289 19.71 -22.76 -9.58
C ARG A 289 19.96 -23.57 -8.31
N GLN A 290 20.28 -22.90 -7.21
CA GLN A 290 20.45 -23.50 -5.88
C GLN A 290 19.17 -23.39 -5.02
N GLU A 291 18.05 -22.93 -5.59
CA GLU A 291 16.78 -22.68 -4.90
C GLU A 291 16.87 -21.64 -3.74
N LYS A 292 17.93 -20.83 -3.71
CA LYS A 292 18.14 -19.77 -2.70
C LYS A 292 17.47 -18.47 -3.13
N PHE A 293 16.14 -18.49 -3.27
CA PHE A 293 15.36 -17.40 -3.86
C PHE A 293 15.43 -16.07 -3.09
N ASP A 294 15.53 -16.10 -1.75
CA ASP A 294 15.69 -14.88 -0.95
C ASP A 294 17.03 -14.19 -1.18
N GLU A 295 18.12 -14.96 -1.30
CA GLU A 295 19.45 -14.43 -1.59
C GLU A 295 19.53 -13.93 -3.04
N ALA A 296 18.96 -14.68 -3.97
CA ALA A 296 18.85 -14.28 -5.37
C ALA A 296 18.08 -12.96 -5.52
N THR A 297 16.99 -12.79 -4.76
CA THR A 297 16.18 -11.56 -4.74
C THR A 297 16.98 -10.36 -4.20
N LYS A 298 17.88 -10.56 -3.24
CA LYS A 298 18.79 -9.50 -2.75
C LYS A 298 19.73 -9.03 -3.86
N LYS A 299 20.34 -9.96 -4.60
CA LYS A 299 21.22 -9.65 -5.75
C LYS A 299 20.49 -8.86 -6.84
N LEU A 300 19.27 -9.27 -7.21
CA LEU A 300 18.43 -8.53 -8.16
C LEU A 300 18.05 -7.13 -7.65
N THR A 301 17.84 -6.99 -6.34
CA THR A 301 17.54 -5.69 -5.73
C THR A 301 18.73 -4.75 -5.77
N GLU A 302 19.94 -5.24 -5.50
CA GLU A 302 21.18 -4.47 -5.64
C GLU A 302 21.42 -4.03 -7.10
N ALA A 303 21.24 -4.93 -8.06
CA ALA A 303 21.34 -4.62 -9.49
C ALA A 303 20.36 -3.52 -9.90
N ARG A 304 19.11 -3.58 -9.42
CA ARG A 304 18.10 -2.55 -9.67
C ARG A 304 18.47 -1.19 -9.07
N GLN A 305 19.07 -1.18 -7.88
CA GLN A 305 19.53 0.05 -7.24
C GLN A 305 20.65 0.72 -8.05
N MET A 306 21.56 -0.07 -8.64
CA MET A 306 22.60 0.43 -9.53
C MET A 306 22.00 1.10 -10.78
N LEU A 307 21.04 0.46 -11.45
CA LEU A 307 20.33 1.06 -12.59
C LEU A 307 19.60 2.35 -12.22
N THR A 308 18.94 2.37 -11.06
CA THR A 308 18.20 3.55 -10.59
C THR A 308 19.12 4.73 -10.30
N LEU A 309 20.29 4.47 -9.71
CA LEU A 309 21.32 5.48 -9.49
C LEU A 309 21.89 6.01 -10.80
N ALA A 310 22.20 5.11 -11.73
CA ALA A 310 22.71 5.49 -13.03
C ALA A 310 21.69 6.32 -13.82
N LEU A 311 20.42 5.90 -13.84
CA LEU A 311 19.31 6.70 -14.37
C LEU A 311 19.22 8.08 -13.72
N SER A 312 19.26 8.13 -12.39
CA SER A 312 19.20 9.40 -11.65
C SER A 312 20.37 10.33 -11.99
N GLU A 313 21.57 9.79 -12.21
CA GLU A 313 22.74 10.59 -12.57
C GLU A 313 22.69 11.03 -14.03
N MET A 314 22.24 10.16 -14.96
CA MET A 314 22.00 10.54 -16.36
C MET A 314 21.00 11.68 -16.50
N LEU A 315 20.03 11.72 -15.60
CA LEU A 315 18.97 12.72 -15.58
C LEU A 315 19.32 13.96 -14.75
N LYS A 316 20.46 13.95 -14.04
CA LYS A 316 20.93 15.07 -13.22
C LYS A 316 21.41 16.19 -14.14
N GLY A 317 20.88 17.40 -13.93
CA GLY A 317 21.15 18.55 -14.80
C GLY A 317 20.20 18.70 -15.99
N LYS A 318 19.37 17.68 -16.28
CA LYS A 318 18.06 17.95 -16.87
C LYS A 318 17.16 18.29 -15.70
N ALA A 319 16.85 19.58 -15.53
CA ALA A 319 15.58 19.92 -14.95
C ALA A 319 14.56 18.98 -15.59
N ILE A 320 13.76 18.30 -14.77
CA ILE A 320 12.57 17.63 -15.27
C ILE A 320 11.69 18.78 -15.74
N THR A 321 11.92 19.23 -16.97
CA THR A 321 10.92 19.84 -17.81
C THR A 321 10.02 18.71 -18.30
N ASP A 322 9.40 18.02 -17.35
CA ASP A 322 8.00 17.66 -17.50
C ASP A 322 7.27 18.77 -16.76
N GLU A 323 7.09 19.85 -17.52
CA GLU A 323 6.06 20.86 -17.30
C GLU A 323 4.76 20.14 -16.91
N ARG A 324 4.46 20.12 -15.62
CA ARG A 324 3.16 20.63 -15.24
C ARG A 324 3.42 22.05 -14.81
N GLU A 325 3.40 22.95 -15.78
CA GLU A 325 3.16 24.36 -15.48
C GLU A 325 1.84 24.41 -14.70
N PHE A 326 1.95 24.50 -13.38
CA PHE A 326 0.89 25.10 -12.63
C PHE A 326 0.92 26.57 -13.07
N SER A 327 -0.02 26.96 -13.93
CA SER A 327 -0.18 28.37 -14.34
C SER A 327 -0.41 29.28 -13.13
N ASP A 328 -0.76 28.71 -11.97
CA ASP A 328 -0.94 29.38 -10.70
C ASP A 328 0.17 28.97 -9.68
N PRO A 329 1.07 29.90 -9.33
CA PRO A 329 2.08 29.73 -8.27
C PRO A 329 1.52 29.27 -6.91
N LYS A 330 0.26 29.59 -6.59
CA LYS A 330 -0.42 29.16 -5.35
C LYS A 330 -0.73 27.66 -5.35
N VAL A 331 -1.08 27.10 -6.50
CA VAL A 331 -1.33 25.67 -6.67
C VAL A 331 -0.02 24.88 -6.55
N SER A 332 1.05 25.38 -7.16
CA SER A 332 2.40 24.80 -7.02
C SER A 332 2.85 24.78 -5.55
N PHE A 333 2.62 25.87 -4.82
CA PHE A 333 3.02 25.97 -3.42
C PHE A 333 2.27 24.97 -2.54
N LYS A 334 0.96 24.82 -2.75
CA LYS A 334 0.14 23.83 -2.03
C LYS A 334 0.61 22.39 -2.31
N TYR A 335 0.93 22.09 -3.57
CA TYR A 335 1.43 20.77 -3.97
C TYR A 335 2.77 20.45 -3.30
N ASP A 336 3.73 21.37 -3.34
CA ASP A 336 5.04 21.16 -2.73
C ASP A 336 4.97 21.13 -1.19
N LEU A 337 4.06 21.88 -0.57
CA LEU A 337 3.80 21.80 0.86
C LEU A 337 3.29 20.41 1.28
N ASP A 338 2.39 19.81 0.52
CA ASP A 338 1.92 18.44 0.76
C ASP A 338 3.05 17.41 0.55
N ARG A 339 3.92 17.64 -0.46
CA ARG A 339 5.11 16.81 -0.68
C ARG A 339 6.11 16.89 0.49
N TYR A 340 6.30 18.08 1.05
CA TYR A 340 7.13 18.28 2.24
C TYR A 340 6.61 17.48 3.45
N LYS A 341 5.30 17.57 3.74
CA LYS A 341 4.67 16.84 4.86
C LYS A 341 4.86 15.33 4.73
N GLY A 342 4.71 14.80 3.52
CA GLY A 342 4.95 13.39 3.26
C GLY A 342 6.38 12.95 3.60
N TYR A 343 7.39 13.77 3.30
CA TYR A 343 8.77 13.46 3.71
C TYR A 343 9.00 13.62 5.20
N GLU A 344 8.36 14.59 5.85
CA GLU A 344 8.47 14.81 7.29
C GLU A 344 7.93 13.62 8.09
N GLU A 345 6.81 13.05 7.66
CA GLU A 345 6.21 11.87 8.27
C GLU A 345 7.07 10.59 8.11
N LEU A 346 7.92 10.54 7.08
CA LEU A 346 8.85 9.43 6.87
C LEU A 346 10.08 9.48 7.79
N ILE A 347 10.39 10.63 8.39
CA ILE A 347 11.55 10.78 9.29
C ILE A 347 11.46 9.82 10.50
N PRO A 348 10.40 9.82 11.32
CA PRO A 348 10.32 8.91 12.46
C PRO A 348 10.29 7.44 12.04
N VAL A 349 9.60 7.13 10.94
CA VAL A 349 9.55 5.76 10.38
C VAL A 349 10.94 5.32 9.91
N GLY A 350 11.68 6.20 9.25
CA GLY A 350 13.05 5.93 8.82
C GLY A 350 14.00 5.70 9.99
N ILE A 351 13.91 6.51 11.05
CA ILE A 351 14.70 6.34 12.29
C ILE A 351 14.38 4.99 12.94
N GLU A 352 13.10 4.63 13.05
CA GLU A 352 12.66 3.35 13.65
C GLU A 352 13.15 2.14 12.84
N MET A 353 13.05 2.19 11.51
CA MET A 353 13.43 1.09 10.62
C MET A 353 14.93 0.93 10.45
N LYS A 354 15.68 2.03 10.42
CA LYS A 354 17.12 2.04 10.10
C LYS A 354 18.01 2.12 11.32
N LYS A 355 17.46 2.51 12.48
CA LYS A 355 18.17 2.63 13.76
C LYS A 355 19.54 3.31 13.60
N PRO A 356 19.57 4.56 13.07
CA PRO A 356 20.81 5.29 12.88
C PRO A 356 21.60 5.43 14.18
N SER A 357 22.92 5.60 14.08
CA SER A 357 23.73 5.93 15.25
C SER A 357 23.28 7.26 15.87
N PRO A 358 23.48 7.50 17.17
CA PRO A 358 23.08 8.75 17.82
C PRO A 358 23.65 10.01 17.13
N ALA A 359 24.87 9.93 16.60
CA ALA A 359 25.49 11.00 15.83
C ALA A 359 24.74 11.28 14.50
N MET A 360 24.31 10.23 13.81
CA MET A 360 23.58 10.33 12.55
C MET A 360 22.13 10.80 12.78
N GLU A 361 21.47 10.32 13.84
CA GLU A 361 20.16 10.81 14.25
C GLU A 361 20.21 12.30 14.59
N LYS A 362 21.26 12.75 15.30
CA LYS A 362 21.49 14.18 15.57
C LYS A 362 21.63 14.98 14.27
N MET A 363 22.38 14.48 13.28
CA MET A 363 22.48 15.13 11.96
C MET A 363 21.14 15.17 11.21
N MET A 364 20.34 14.11 11.29
CA MET A 364 18.98 14.10 10.74
C MET A 364 18.10 15.15 11.39
N ARG A 365 18.08 15.21 12.73
CA ARG A 365 17.30 16.20 13.49
C ARG A 365 17.70 17.63 13.12
N MET A 366 19.00 17.91 12.99
CA MET A 366 19.47 19.23 12.51
C MET A 366 18.96 19.58 11.11
N GLN A 367 18.92 18.63 10.18
CA GLN A 367 18.37 18.85 8.82
C GLN A 367 16.86 19.06 8.85
N VAL A 368 16.14 18.33 9.70
CA VAL A 368 14.69 18.49 9.89
C VAL A 368 14.38 19.87 10.48
N ASP A 369 15.09 20.29 11.52
CA ASP A 369 14.88 21.60 12.14
C ASP A 369 15.23 22.75 11.18
N LYS A 370 16.27 22.58 10.36
CA LYS A 370 16.59 23.52 9.27
C LYS A 370 15.45 23.59 8.27
N SER A 371 14.96 22.44 7.81
CA SER A 371 13.86 22.34 6.84
C SER A 371 12.57 22.99 7.35
N ARG A 372 12.27 22.85 8.64
CA ARG A 372 11.11 23.49 9.30
C ARG A 372 11.23 25.00 9.30
N ARG A 373 12.40 25.55 9.64
CA ARG A 373 12.64 27.01 9.58
C ARG A 373 12.47 27.57 8.17
N THR A 374 13.02 26.86 7.17
CA THR A 374 12.87 27.22 5.75
C THR A 374 11.40 27.17 5.32
N LEU A 375 10.65 26.16 5.77
CA LEU A 375 9.22 26.03 5.46
C LEU A 375 8.38 27.14 6.10
N GLU A 376 8.66 27.53 7.34
CA GLU A 376 7.93 28.63 7.99
C GLU A 376 8.17 29.96 7.27
N GLU A 377 9.39 30.21 6.78
CA GLU A 377 9.64 31.37 5.90
C GLU A 377 8.87 31.26 4.58
N ALA A 378 8.82 30.06 3.97
CA ALA A 378 8.03 29.83 2.76
C ALA A 378 6.54 30.15 2.98
N LYS A 379 5.97 29.72 4.12
CA LYS A 379 4.59 30.02 4.51
C LYS A 379 4.36 31.51 4.74
N ARG A 380 5.30 32.22 5.37
CA ARG A 380 5.23 33.69 5.52
C ARG A 380 5.18 34.39 4.17
N ARG A 381 6.04 34.01 3.22
CA ARG A 381 6.03 34.56 1.85
C ARG A 381 4.70 34.29 1.13
N ALA A 382 4.17 33.07 1.26
CA ALA A 382 2.87 32.71 0.69
C ALA A 382 1.70 33.49 1.30
N ASN A 383 1.71 33.75 2.61
CA ASN A 383 0.68 34.53 3.29
C ASN A 383 0.67 36.00 2.82
N ASN A 384 1.82 36.52 2.38
CA ASN A 384 1.95 37.86 1.81
C ASN A 384 1.66 37.89 0.28
N GLY A 385 1.22 36.78 -0.31
CA GLY A 385 0.92 36.67 -1.75
C GLY A 385 2.15 36.40 -2.63
N ASN A 386 3.36 36.34 -2.08
CA ASN A 386 4.61 36.11 -2.81
C ASN A 386 4.85 34.62 -3.04
N TYR A 387 3.98 33.99 -3.85
CA TYR A 387 4.02 32.55 -4.08
C TYR A 387 5.25 32.08 -4.88
N ASN A 388 5.86 32.92 -5.71
CA ASN A 388 7.09 32.56 -6.44
C ASN A 388 8.27 32.33 -5.48
N ASP A 389 8.49 33.26 -4.54
CA ASP A 389 9.51 33.12 -3.50
C ASP A 389 9.18 31.96 -2.54
N ALA A 390 7.90 31.80 -2.21
CA ALA A 390 7.43 30.70 -1.39
C ALA A 390 7.71 29.33 -2.03
N ASN A 391 7.54 29.23 -3.36
CA ASN A 391 7.85 28.03 -4.13
C ASN A 391 9.34 27.67 -4.12
N ILE A 392 10.23 28.67 -4.19
CA ILE A 392 11.69 28.46 -4.07
C ILE A 392 12.02 27.89 -2.69
N LEU A 393 11.49 28.52 -1.64
CA LEU A 393 11.76 28.15 -0.25
C LEU A 393 11.18 26.78 0.13
N VAL A 394 9.97 26.43 -0.33
CA VAL A 394 9.39 25.10 -0.06
C VAL A 394 10.18 24.00 -0.78
N ASN A 395 10.67 24.24 -2.00
CA ASN A 395 11.55 23.28 -2.69
C ASN A 395 12.92 23.15 -2.00
N GLN A 396 13.46 24.24 -1.46
CA GLN A 396 14.64 24.19 -0.61
C GLN A 396 14.41 23.35 0.66
N ALA A 397 13.29 23.56 1.35
CA ALA A 397 12.90 22.80 2.54
C ALA A 397 12.74 21.30 2.23
N ILE A 398 12.15 20.96 1.07
CA ILE A 398 12.04 19.58 0.58
C ILE A 398 13.43 18.97 0.33
N GLY A 399 14.36 19.74 -0.24
CA GLY A 399 15.75 19.33 -0.39
C GLY A 399 16.43 18.99 0.94
N GLU A 400 16.19 19.80 1.97
CA GLU A 400 16.72 19.64 3.33
C GLU A 400 16.17 18.40 4.03
N ILE A 401 14.85 18.18 3.99
CA ILE A 401 14.25 17.01 4.64
C ILE A 401 14.58 15.70 3.91
N ARG A 402 14.71 15.74 2.57
CA ARG A 402 15.22 14.60 1.79
C ARG A 402 16.70 14.31 2.04
N ARG A 403 17.50 15.30 2.47
CA ARG A 403 18.88 15.04 2.93
C ARG A 403 18.86 14.28 4.24
N ALA A 404 17.95 14.61 5.17
CA ALA A 404 17.78 13.86 6.41
C ALA A 404 17.43 12.37 6.14
N LEU A 405 16.46 12.10 5.25
CA LEU A 405 16.10 10.73 4.85
C LEU A 405 17.26 9.99 4.16
N ARG A 406 18.05 10.69 3.34
CA ARG A 406 19.20 10.08 2.66
C ARG A 406 20.32 9.66 3.60
N LEU A 407 20.49 10.32 4.75
CA LEU A 407 21.48 9.92 5.77
C LEU A 407 21.28 8.48 6.24
N ILE A 408 20.04 7.97 6.18
CA ILE A 408 19.69 6.59 6.58
C ILE A 408 19.33 5.69 5.38
N GLY A 409 19.69 6.10 4.17
CA GLY A 409 19.47 5.32 2.96
C GLY A 409 18.00 5.22 2.52
N VAL A 410 17.13 6.13 3.00
CA VAL A 410 15.75 6.28 2.51
C VAL A 410 15.79 7.28 1.35
N ARG A 411 15.36 6.86 0.15
CA ARG A 411 15.46 7.64 -1.09
C ARG A 411 14.12 8.13 -1.60
#